data_AF-A0A7G8H569-F1
#
_entry.id   AF-A0A7G8H569-F1
#
_cell.length_a   1.000
_cell.length_b   1.000
_cell.length_c   1.000
_cell.angle_alpha   90.00
_cell.angle_beta   90.00
_cell.angle_gamma   90.00
#
_symmetry.space_group_name_H-M   'P 1'
#
loop_
_entity.id
_entity.type
_entity.pdbx_description
1 polymer ?
#
loop_
_entity_poly.entity_id
_entity_poly.type
_entity_poly.pdbx_seq_one_letter_code
_entity_poly.pdbx_strand_id
1 'polypeptide(L)' 'MRSRLTYSGATSRTYAESLHWGIRWEGLRSKWFSRYGRWTEAEECLARLDYLEREYAGEIKQGC' A
#
# COMPACT_ATOMS: atom_id res chain seq x y z
N MET A 1 12.33 4.59 -15.77
CA MET A 1 12.32 3.18 -15.36
C MET A 1 11.67 3.10 -13.98
N ARG A 2 10.43 2.60 -13.87
CA ARG A 2 9.75 2.37 -12.59
C ARG A 2 10.35 1.10 -11.97
N SER A 3 11.11 1.24 -10.88
CA SER A 3 11.68 0.10 -10.16
C SER A 3 10.55 -0.73 -9.54
N ARG A 4 10.27 -1.87 -10.16
CA ARG A 4 9.31 -2.87 -9.69
C ARG A 4 9.95 -3.57 -8.49
N LEU A 5 9.44 -3.31 -7.29
CA LEU A 5 9.84 -3.99 -6.06
C LEU A 5 9.67 -5.52 -6.24
N THR A 6 10.76 -6.25 -6.43
CA THR A 6 10.77 -7.71 -6.43
C THR A 6 10.97 -8.20 -5.00
N TYR A 7 9.87 -8.50 -4.32
CA TYR A 7 9.86 -9.20 -3.04
C TYR A 7 10.00 -10.71 -3.30
N SER A 8 11.15 -11.29 -2.93
CA SER A 8 11.45 -12.72 -3.09
C SER A 8 11.17 -13.47 -1.78
N GLY A 9 10.09 -14.26 -1.75
CA GLY A 9 9.84 -15.22 -0.66
C GLY A 9 8.36 -15.52 -0.46
N ALA A 10 7.98 -16.77 -0.73
CA ALA A 10 6.65 -17.37 -0.60
C ALA A 10 5.63 -16.99 -1.70
N THR A 11 5.29 -17.96 -2.55
CA THR A 11 4.17 -17.97 -3.53
C THR A 11 3.97 -16.67 -4.29
N SER A 12 4.42 -16.61 -5.56
CA SER A 12 4.31 -15.49 -6.51
C SER A 12 3.07 -14.63 -6.31
N ARG A 13 3.14 -13.69 -5.37
CA ARG A 13 2.03 -12.81 -5.02
C ARG A 13 1.85 -11.90 -6.19
N THR A 14 0.64 -11.85 -6.74
CA THR A 14 0.35 -10.96 -7.86
C THR A 14 0.63 -9.52 -7.44
N TYR A 15 0.90 -8.65 -8.40
CA TYR A 15 1.14 -7.24 -8.08
C TYR A 15 -0.09 -6.62 -7.39
N ALA A 16 -1.30 -7.00 -7.83
CA ALA A 16 -2.55 -6.63 -7.18
C ALA A 16 -2.63 -7.10 -5.71
N GLU A 17 -2.27 -8.35 -5.42
CA GLU A 17 -2.21 -8.82 -4.03
C GLU A 17 -1.16 -8.06 -3.21
N SER A 18 -0.02 -7.71 -3.80
CA SER A 18 1.02 -6.92 -3.13
C SER A 18 0.51 -5.52 -2.75
N LEU A 19 -0.22 -4.88 -3.67
CA LEU A 19 -0.90 -3.60 -3.41
C LEU A 19 -1.99 -3.72 -2.34
N HIS A 20 -2.81 -4.77 -2.38
CA HIS A 20 -3.83 -5.04 -1.36
C HIS A 20 -3.22 -5.10 0.05
N TRP A 21 -2.10 -5.81 0.20
CA TRP A 21 -1.40 -5.87 1.48
C TRP A 21 -0.78 -4.53 1.87
N GLY A 22 -0.24 -3.78 0.91
CA GLY A 22 0.25 -2.41 1.12
C GLY A 22 -0.83 -1.48 1.69
N ILE A 23 -2.02 -1.46 1.08
CA ILE A 23 -3.18 -0.67 1.53
C ILE A 23 -3.54 -1.03 2.97
N ARG A 24 -3.66 -2.33 3.27
CA ARG A 24 -3.97 -2.81 4.62
C ARG A 24 -2.93 -2.33 5.64
N TRP A 25 -1.65 -2.46 5.32
CA TRP A 25 -0.56 -2.11 6.23
C TRP A 25 -0.45 -0.60 6.48
N GLU A 26 -0.60 0.23 5.45
CA GLU A 26 -0.57 1.69 5.62
C GLU A 26 -1.79 2.19 6.43
N GLY A 27 -2.96 1.58 6.24
CA GLY A 27 -4.15 1.89 7.05
C GLY A 27 -3.96 1.54 8.53
N LEU A 28 -3.31 0.41 8.83
CA LEU A 28 -2.96 0.02 10.21
C LEU A 28 -1.89 0.94 10.82
N ARG A 29 -0.84 1.28 10.06
CA ARG A 29 0.21 2.20 10.50
C ARG A 29 -0.33 3.59 10.81
N SER A 30 -1.18 4.14 9.95
CA SER A 30 -1.83 5.43 10.17
C SER A 30 -2.59 5.45 11.50
N LYS A 31 -3.44 4.43 11.75
CA LYS A 31 -4.17 4.29 13.02
C LYS A 31 -3.25 4.19 14.22
N TRP A 32 -2.15 3.45 14.09
CA TRP A 32 -1.15 3.32 15.15
C TRP A 32 -0.50 4.68 15.46
N PHE A 33 -0.01 5.40 14.44
CA PHE A 33 0.62 6.70 14.63
C PHE A 33 -0.34 7.74 15.24
N SER A 34 -1.57 7.81 14.75
CA SER A 34 -2.62 8.67 15.32
C SER A 34 -2.87 8.39 16.80
N ARG A 35 -2.88 7.10 17.20
CA ARG A 35 -3.07 6.70 18.60
C ARG A 35 -1.96 7.23 19.53
N TYR A 36 -0.74 7.37 19.03
CA TYR A 36 0.41 7.85 19.81
C TYR A 36 0.71 9.33 19.58
N GLY A 37 -0.21 10.09 18.98
CA GLY A 37 -0.06 11.53 18.73
C GLY A 37 0.97 11.88 17.64
N ARG A 38 1.38 10.89 16.83
CA ARG A 38 2.33 11.04 15.73
C ARG A 38 1.59 11.40 14.44
N TRP A 39 0.99 12.58 14.42
CA TRP A 39 0.05 12.98 13.37
C TRP A 39 0.71 13.13 12.00
N THR A 40 1.92 13.67 11.92
CA THR A 40 2.66 13.82 10.66
C THR A 40 2.91 12.46 10.00
N GLU A 41 3.33 11.46 10.77
CA GLU A 41 3.54 10.12 10.24
C GLU A 41 2.23 9.43 9.88
N ALA A 42 1.13 9.74 10.59
CA ALA A 42 -0.19 9.25 10.24
C ALA A 42 -0.67 9.83 8.89
N GLU A 43 -0.45 11.12 8.65
CA GLU A 43 -0.76 11.79 7.38
C GLU A 43 0.08 11.24 6.22
N GLU A 44 1.37 11.01 6.43
CA GLU A 44 2.22 10.35 5.42
C GLU A 44 1.70 8.95 5.06
N CYS A 45 1.25 8.18 6.06
CA CYS A 45 0.67 6.86 5.81
C CYS A 45 -0.65 6.96 5.02
N LEU A 46 -1.48 7.98 5.29
CA LEU A 46 -2.70 8.23 4.51
C LEU A 46 -2.41 8.66 3.07
N ALA A 47 -1.39 9.49 2.85
CA ALA A 47 -0.96 9.87 1.50
C ALA A 47 -0.45 8.66 0.70
N ARG A 48 0.32 7.77 1.36
CA ARG A 48 0.74 6.49 0.75
C ARG A 48 -0.45 5.57 0.47
N LEU A 49 -1.45 5.54 1.36
CA LEU A 49 -2.66 4.75 1.19
C LEU A 49 -3.46 5.20 -0.04
N ASP A 50 -3.72 6.51 -0.22
CA ASP A 50 -4.41 7.04 -1.40
C ASP A 50 -3.66 6.69 -2.71
N TYR A 51 -2.33 6.80 -2.71
CA TYR A 51 -1.51 6.35 -3.85
C TYR A 51 -1.73 4.87 -4.17
N LEU A 52 -1.65 4.00 -3.16
CA LEU A 52 -1.79 2.56 -3.35
C LEU A 52 -3.20 2.16 -3.79
N GLU A 53 -4.24 2.82 -3.28
CA GLU A 53 -5.63 2.57 -3.70
C GLU A 53 -5.85 2.92 -5.18
N ARG A 54 -5.26 4.04 -5.64
CA ARG A 54 -5.31 4.44 -7.06
C ARG A 54 -4.57 3.45 -7.95
N GLU A 55 -3.36 3.03 -7.56
CA GLU A 55 -2.59 2.05 -8.31
C GLU A 55 -3.31 0.69 -8.34
N TYR A 56 -3.88 0.24 -7.21
CA TYR A 56 -4.66 -1.00 -7.15
C TYR A 56 -5.87 -0.94 -8.08
N ALA A 57 -6.61 0.16 -8.08
CA ALA A 57 -7.72 0.35 -9.02
C ALA A 57 -7.25 0.33 -10.49
N GLY A 58 -6.06 0.87 -10.79
CA GLY A 58 -5.45 0.81 -12.11
C GLY A 58 -5.04 -0.60 -12.54
N GLU A 59 -4.49 -1.39 -11.63
CA GLU A 59 -4.08 -2.78 -11.88
C GLU A 59 -5.29 -3.70 -12.09
N ILE A 60 -6.34 -3.57 -11.25
CA ILE A 60 -7.56 -4.36 -11.41
C ILE A 60 -8.25 -4.06 -12.73
N LYS A 61 -8.27 -2.80 -13.19
CA LYS A 61 -8.84 -2.42 -14.48
C LYS A 61 -8.07 -2.95 -15.69
N GLN A 62 -6.76 -3.16 -15.56
CA GLN A 62 -5.91 -3.70 -16.65
C GLN A 62 -5.90 -5.23 -16.69
N GLY A 63 -6.27 -5.89 -15.59
CA GLY A 63 -6.33 -7.35 -15.49
C GLY A 63 -7.66 -7.99 -15.93
N CYS A 64 -8.65 -7.18 -16.33
CA CYS A 64 -9.91 -7.62 -16.96
C CYS A 64 -9.82 -7.51 -18.49
#